data_AF-A0A7V4KJC8-F1
#
_entry.id   AF-A0A7V4KJC8-F1
#
_cell.length_a   1.000
_cell.length_b   1.000
_cell.length_c   1.000
_cell.angle_alpha   90.00
_cell.angle_beta   90.00
_cell.angle_gamma   90.00
#
_symmetry.space_group_name_H-M   'P 1'
#
loop_
_entity.id
_entity.type
_entity.pdbx_description
1 polymer ?
#
loop_
_entity_poly.entity_id
_entity_poly.type
_entity_poly.pdbx_seq_one_letter_code
_entity_poly.pdbx_strand_id
1 'polypeptide(L)'
;MVKKKKGMKFLLWLVIFFFLSILLYNITEKIVHSKKEVVVPNIINKSVYEALDIVSKMNLSLKKIGEVYNPNYPIGTVVSQQPSAGMVVREGRSINVVLSLGGEKVFVPNIVGEDYRKAEVLLRQYTLFIGTVTQRYSLKVAKNKIIEQQPREGEIVDKNTPVNIVVSLGFPPEDVILMPDFKNKHINDVYQWAQKYGFEINVKEEVVEGYNDSEVIDQRPLPDEIISNTTFIEVVIAKNKSALKKEQISYNFEYELPFLGDTPKNVKIVQISAEGENVLYNKPTLPKQKIQLFVPPKKNSRIRIFVDGVLIDER
;
A
#
# COMPACT_ATOMS: atom_id res chain seq x y z
N MET A 1 5.22 18.64 104.54
CA MET A 1 4.44 19.51 103.62
C MET A 1 4.74 19.30 102.11
N VAL A 2 5.31 18.15 101.68
CA VAL A 2 5.88 18.00 100.31
C VAL A 2 4.96 17.30 99.29
N LYS A 3 3.95 16.51 99.73
CA LYS A 3 3.06 15.74 98.82
C LYS A 3 2.07 16.61 98.01
N LYS A 4 1.66 17.78 98.50
CA LYS A 4 0.70 18.68 97.82
C LYS A 4 1.25 19.29 96.52
N LYS A 5 2.56 19.50 96.42
CA LYS A 5 3.21 20.09 95.22
C LYS A 5 3.33 19.12 94.04
N LYS A 6 3.39 17.79 94.28
CA LYS A 6 3.45 16.79 93.20
C LYS A 6 2.11 16.62 92.49
N GLY A 7 1.00 16.60 93.23
CA GLY A 7 -0.35 16.55 92.65
C GLY A 7 -0.71 17.81 91.86
N MET A 8 -0.28 18.99 92.34
CA MET A 8 -0.47 20.25 91.61
C MET A 8 0.24 20.26 90.25
N LYS A 9 1.47 19.74 90.17
CA LYS A 9 2.24 19.65 88.92
C LYS A 9 1.60 18.66 87.93
N PHE A 10 1.03 17.57 88.42
CA PHE A 10 0.29 16.61 87.60
C PHE A 10 -0.99 17.23 87.02
N LEU A 11 -1.74 17.97 87.84
CA LEU A 11 -2.95 18.67 87.41
C LEU A 11 -2.64 19.79 86.40
N LEU A 12 -1.52 20.49 86.59
CA LEU A 12 -0.99 21.47 85.63
C LEU A 12 -0.63 20.82 84.28
N TRP A 13 -0.02 19.62 84.31
CA TRP A 13 0.30 18.86 83.09
C TRP A 13 -0.96 18.40 82.35
N LEU A 14 -2.02 17.99 83.08
CA LEU A 14 -3.31 17.64 82.48
C LEU A 14 -3.97 18.84 81.81
N VAL A 15 -3.95 20.01 82.46
CA VAL A 15 -4.47 21.24 81.87
C VAL A 15 -3.67 21.62 80.62
N ILE A 16 -2.34 21.56 80.67
CA ILE A 16 -1.49 21.81 79.50
C ILE A 16 -1.79 20.83 78.37
N PHE A 17 -1.94 19.54 78.67
CA PHE A 17 -2.26 18.52 77.68
C PHE A 17 -3.65 18.73 77.05
N PHE A 18 -4.65 19.13 77.84
CA PHE A 18 -5.98 19.47 77.36
C PHE A 18 -5.94 20.66 76.39
N PHE A 19 -5.24 21.74 76.75
CA PHE A 19 -5.05 22.88 75.86
C PHE A 19 -4.20 22.55 74.63
N LEU A 20 -3.17 21.71 74.77
CA LEU A 20 -2.35 21.25 73.65
C LEU A 20 -3.17 20.38 72.69
N SER A 21 -4.06 19.52 73.21
CA SER A 21 -4.99 18.72 72.42
C SER A 21 -5.97 19.60 71.65
N ILE A 22 -6.54 20.63 72.30
CA ILE A 22 -7.40 21.62 71.64
C ILE A 22 -6.63 22.40 70.57
N LEU A 23 -5.39 22.80 70.86
CA LEU A 23 -4.54 23.52 69.91
C LEU A 23 -4.22 22.64 68.68
N LEU A 24 -3.83 21.38 68.91
CA LEU A 24 -3.57 20.40 67.85
C LEU A 24 -4.84 20.11 67.03
N TYR A 25 -6.00 20.01 67.68
CA TYR A 25 -7.29 19.85 67.00
C TYR A 25 -7.60 21.03 66.09
N ASN A 26 -7.45 22.26 66.57
CA ASN A 26 -7.67 23.47 65.76
C ASN A 26 -6.64 23.62 64.63
N ILE A 27 -5.38 23.24 64.84
CA ILE A 27 -4.34 23.24 63.81
C ILE A 27 -4.65 22.20 62.73
N THR A 28 -5.04 20.98 63.11
CA THR A 28 -5.37 19.91 62.16
C THR A 28 -6.63 20.24 61.35
N GLU A 29 -7.69 20.76 61.98
CA GLU A 29 -8.87 21.32 61.27
C GLU A 29 -8.46 22.40 60.27
N LYS A 30 -7.62 23.36 60.68
CA LYS A 30 -7.18 24.45 59.81
C LYS A 30 -6.29 23.96 58.67
N ILE A 31 -5.43 22.96 58.88
CA ILE A 31 -4.58 22.38 57.82
C ILE A 31 -5.41 21.56 56.82
N VAL A 32 -6.39 20.79 57.30
CA VAL A 32 -7.25 19.95 56.47
C VAL A 32 -8.25 20.78 55.65
N HIS A 33 -8.76 21.89 56.20
CA HIS A 33 -9.74 22.77 55.52
C HIS A 33 -9.15 24.01 54.84
N SER A 34 -7.82 24.19 54.80
CA SER A 34 -7.17 25.39 54.20
C SER A 34 -6.77 25.26 52.73
N LYS A 35 -7.03 24.13 52.05
CA LYS A 35 -6.71 24.03 50.62
C LYS A 35 -7.58 24.98 49.82
N LYS A 36 -6.96 25.72 48.89
CA LYS A 36 -7.67 26.64 48.00
C LYS A 36 -8.71 25.88 47.18
N GLU A 37 -9.79 26.57 46.87
CA GLU A 37 -10.85 26.07 46.01
C GLU A 37 -10.60 26.51 44.56
N VAL A 38 -10.89 25.62 43.63
CA VAL A 38 -10.72 25.83 42.19
C VAL A 38 -11.95 25.31 41.46
N VAL A 39 -12.35 26.02 40.42
CA VAL A 39 -13.46 25.60 39.55
C VAL A 39 -12.96 24.52 38.61
N VAL A 40 -13.70 23.42 38.52
CA VAL A 40 -13.36 22.30 37.65
C VAL A 40 -13.51 22.73 36.18
N PRO A 41 -12.45 22.61 35.36
CA PRO A 41 -12.51 22.99 33.96
C PRO A 41 -13.31 21.96 33.14
N ASN A 42 -13.81 22.38 31.98
CA ASN A 42 -14.37 21.45 30.99
C ASN A 42 -13.25 20.87 30.14
N ILE A 43 -13.04 19.56 30.29
CA ILE A 43 -12.07 18.77 29.54
C ILE A 43 -12.73 17.73 28.64
N ILE A 44 -14.07 17.72 28.53
CA ILE A 44 -14.78 16.87 27.57
C ILE A 44 -14.38 17.28 26.14
N ASN A 45 -14.24 16.31 25.24
CA ASN A 45 -13.78 16.51 23.86
C ASN A 45 -12.34 17.05 23.75
N LYS A 46 -11.54 16.95 24.81
CA LYS A 46 -10.10 17.22 24.78
C LYS A 46 -9.33 15.91 24.72
N SER A 47 -8.16 15.95 24.08
CA SER A 47 -7.22 14.83 24.16
C SER A 47 -6.75 14.64 25.60
N VAL A 48 -6.33 13.43 25.97
CA VAL A 48 -5.79 13.17 27.31
C VAL A 48 -4.62 14.10 27.67
N TYR A 49 -3.81 14.50 26.69
CA TYR A 49 -2.69 15.42 26.88
C TYR A 49 -3.16 16.86 27.15
N GLU A 50 -4.10 17.37 26.35
CA GLU A 50 -4.70 18.69 26.57
C GLU A 50 -5.46 18.74 27.89
N ALA A 51 -6.24 17.70 28.20
CA ALA A 51 -6.96 17.60 29.45
C ALA A 51 -6.01 17.63 30.65
N LEU A 52 -4.88 16.91 30.57
CA LEU A 52 -3.86 16.90 31.62
C LEU A 52 -3.22 18.29 31.81
N ASP A 53 -2.89 18.98 30.72
CA ASP A 53 -2.35 20.34 30.77
C ASP A 53 -3.34 21.33 31.42
N ILE A 54 -4.62 21.27 31.03
CA ILE A 54 -5.66 22.13 31.58
C ILE A 54 -5.84 21.90 33.09
N VAL A 55 -5.93 20.64 33.54
CA VAL A 55 -6.16 20.36 34.98
C VAL A 55 -4.92 20.64 35.82
N SER A 56 -3.71 20.39 35.30
CA SER A 56 -2.46 20.64 36.03
C SER A 56 -2.22 22.12 36.30
N LYS A 57 -2.57 23.01 35.35
CA LYS A 57 -2.56 24.47 35.54
C LYS A 57 -3.48 24.94 36.67
N MET A 58 -4.48 24.14 37.02
CA MET A 58 -5.44 24.39 38.10
C MET A 58 -5.09 23.65 39.40
N ASN A 59 -3.87 23.08 39.50
CA ASN A 59 -3.44 22.23 40.62
C ASN A 59 -4.38 21.03 40.86
N LEU A 60 -5.07 20.57 39.81
CA LEU A 60 -5.89 19.37 39.81
C LEU A 60 -5.11 18.22 39.16
N SER A 61 -5.50 16.98 39.46
CA SER A 61 -4.90 15.79 38.84
C SER A 61 -5.89 15.09 37.93
N LEU A 62 -5.41 14.40 36.90
CA LEU A 62 -6.23 13.59 36.02
C LEU A 62 -6.11 12.11 36.39
N LYS A 63 -7.22 11.39 36.49
CA LYS A 63 -7.25 9.96 36.76
C LYS A 63 -8.13 9.24 35.74
N LYS A 64 -7.53 8.38 34.90
CA LYS A 64 -8.29 7.49 34.02
C LYS A 64 -8.99 6.42 34.86
N ILE A 65 -10.31 6.33 34.75
CA ILE A 65 -11.13 5.32 35.46
C ILE A 65 -11.74 4.27 34.54
N GLY A 66 -11.71 4.50 33.22
CA GLY A 66 -12.25 3.55 32.25
C GLY A 66 -12.05 4.01 30.82
N GLU A 67 -12.49 3.15 29.91
CA GLU A 67 -12.49 3.35 28.47
C GLU A 67 -13.82 2.89 27.89
N VAL A 68 -14.27 3.55 26.82
CA VAL A 68 -15.51 3.21 26.13
C VAL A 68 -15.33 3.39 24.63
N TYR A 69 -15.90 2.49 23.83
CA TYR A 69 -15.99 2.72 22.38
C TYR A 69 -16.98 3.85 22.11
N ASN A 70 -16.53 4.85 21.37
CA ASN A 70 -17.35 5.97 20.97
C ASN A 70 -16.92 6.48 19.58
N PRO A 71 -17.74 6.29 18.53
CA PRO A 71 -17.37 6.70 17.18
C PRO A 71 -17.31 8.23 17.00
N ASN A 72 -17.93 9.01 17.89
CA ASN A 72 -17.92 10.47 17.81
C ASN A 72 -16.64 11.11 18.36
N TYR A 73 -15.84 10.35 19.11
CA TYR A 73 -14.63 10.84 19.75
C TYR A 73 -13.42 10.00 19.32
N PRO A 74 -12.35 10.59 18.78
CA PRO A 74 -11.12 9.88 18.48
C PRO A 74 -10.53 9.17 19.70
N ILE A 75 -9.71 8.15 19.47
CA ILE A 75 -9.04 7.42 20.54
C ILE A 75 -8.26 8.36 21.46
N GLY A 76 -8.37 8.16 22.78
CA GLY A 76 -7.69 8.98 23.79
C GLY A 76 -8.36 10.33 24.10
N THR A 77 -9.54 10.59 23.53
CA THR A 77 -10.35 11.78 23.84
C THR A 77 -11.20 11.55 25.09
N VAL A 78 -11.34 12.56 25.95
CA VAL A 78 -12.18 12.50 27.15
C VAL A 78 -13.67 12.51 26.75
N VAL A 79 -14.36 11.41 27.05
CA VAL A 79 -15.80 11.23 26.80
C VAL A 79 -16.63 11.76 27.96
N SER A 80 -16.16 11.53 29.18
CA SER A 80 -16.83 12.01 30.39
C SER A 80 -15.80 12.35 31.47
N GLN A 81 -16.15 13.33 32.32
CA GLN A 81 -15.36 13.70 33.49
C GLN A 81 -16.22 13.70 34.75
N GLN A 82 -15.60 13.42 35.90
CA GLN A 82 -16.19 13.60 37.21
C GLN A 82 -15.10 14.12 38.19
N PRO A 83 -15.32 15.23 38.91
CA PRO A 83 -16.52 16.08 38.92
C PRO A 83 -16.81 16.78 37.57
N SER A 84 -18.09 17.03 37.29
CA SER A 84 -18.58 17.86 36.19
C SER A 84 -17.94 19.26 36.18
N ALA A 85 -17.79 19.81 34.98
CA ALA A 85 -17.29 21.16 34.77
C ALA A 85 -18.12 22.20 35.53
N GLY A 86 -17.46 23.24 36.04
CA GLY A 86 -18.09 24.32 36.81
C GLY A 86 -18.28 24.03 38.30
N MET A 87 -18.13 22.78 38.75
CA MET A 87 -18.13 22.48 40.20
C MET A 87 -16.91 23.07 40.88
N VAL A 88 -17.07 23.48 42.14
CA VAL A 88 -15.97 23.95 42.97
C VAL A 88 -15.40 22.78 43.76
N VAL A 89 -14.09 22.58 43.67
CA VAL A 89 -13.37 21.52 44.37
C VAL A 89 -12.11 22.08 45.02
N ARG A 90 -11.54 21.35 45.98
CA ARG A 90 -10.26 21.72 46.57
C ARG A 90 -9.09 21.35 45.66
N GLU A 91 -8.02 22.14 45.68
CA GLU A 91 -6.76 21.83 45.01
C GLU A 91 -6.25 20.43 45.37
N GLY A 92 -5.62 19.77 44.39
CA GLY A 92 -5.16 18.40 44.47
C GLY A 92 -6.26 17.35 44.26
N ARG A 93 -7.51 17.76 44.02
CA ARG A 93 -8.58 16.83 43.65
C ARG A 93 -8.27 16.15 42.32
N SER A 94 -8.52 14.84 42.26
CA SER A 94 -8.47 14.09 41.00
C SER A 94 -9.77 14.20 40.23
N ILE A 95 -9.66 14.54 38.95
CA ILE A 95 -10.72 14.49 37.95
C ILE A 95 -10.67 13.12 37.30
N ASN A 96 -11.68 12.31 37.59
CA ASN A 96 -11.85 11.00 37.00
C ASN A 96 -12.35 11.17 35.57
N VAL A 97 -11.72 10.48 34.61
CA VAL A 97 -12.11 10.53 33.20
C VAL A 97 -12.33 9.15 32.61
N VAL A 98 -13.27 9.08 31.66
CA VAL A 98 -13.44 7.94 30.74
C VAL A 98 -12.95 8.38 29.37
N LEU A 99 -12.05 7.59 28.78
CA LEU A 99 -11.46 7.90 27.48
C LEU A 99 -12.15 7.12 26.36
N SER A 100 -12.18 7.70 25.17
CA SER A 100 -12.69 7.02 23.98
C SER A 100 -11.66 6.01 23.46
N LEU A 101 -12.14 4.83 23.04
CA LEU A 101 -11.40 3.86 22.24
C LEU A 101 -11.58 4.09 20.72
N GLY A 102 -12.34 5.12 20.33
CA GLY A 102 -12.82 5.30 18.96
C GLY A 102 -14.02 4.40 18.65
N GLY A 103 -14.35 4.26 17.36
CA GLY A 103 -15.36 3.31 16.90
C GLY A 103 -14.98 1.86 17.20
N GLU A 104 -15.99 1.01 17.38
CA GLU A 104 -15.77 -0.44 17.41
C GLU A 104 -15.40 -0.92 16.01
N LYS A 105 -14.33 -1.71 15.89
CA LYS A 105 -13.81 -2.16 14.60
C LYS A 105 -14.16 -3.62 14.30
N VAL A 106 -14.33 -3.93 13.02
CA VAL A 106 -14.63 -5.26 12.49
C VAL A 106 -13.82 -5.51 11.22
N PHE A 107 -13.62 -6.78 10.88
CA PHE A 107 -13.01 -7.18 9.63
C PHE A 107 -14.06 -7.26 8.52
N VAL A 108 -13.67 -6.86 7.32
CA VAL A 108 -14.51 -6.95 6.13
C VAL A 108 -14.41 -8.36 5.56
N PRO A 109 -15.51 -9.12 5.45
CA PRO A 109 -15.49 -10.46 4.87
C PRO A 109 -15.36 -10.40 3.34
N ASN A 110 -14.96 -11.51 2.73
CA ASN A 110 -15.02 -11.68 1.28
C ASN A 110 -16.46 -11.97 0.81
N ILE A 111 -16.98 -11.14 -0.08
CA ILE A 111 -18.27 -11.31 -0.75
C ILE A 111 -18.13 -11.38 -2.28
N VAL A 112 -16.91 -11.34 -2.82
CA VAL A 112 -16.67 -11.47 -4.26
C VAL A 112 -17.06 -12.88 -4.73
N GLY A 113 -17.77 -12.95 -5.86
CA GLY A 113 -18.31 -14.20 -6.40
C GLY A 113 -19.61 -14.69 -5.76
N GLU A 114 -20.07 -14.03 -4.69
CA GLU A 114 -21.34 -14.34 -4.06
C GLU A 114 -22.53 -13.67 -4.75
N ASP A 115 -23.74 -14.21 -4.53
CA ASP A 115 -24.98 -13.55 -4.92
C ASP A 115 -25.31 -12.42 -3.95
N TYR A 116 -25.97 -11.37 -4.46
CA TYR A 116 -26.37 -10.19 -3.67
C TYR A 116 -26.99 -10.55 -2.30
N ARG A 117 -27.97 -11.46 -2.28
CA ARG A 117 -28.68 -11.84 -1.04
C ARG A 117 -27.76 -12.54 -0.03
N LYS A 118 -26.82 -13.37 -0.51
CA LYS A 118 -25.89 -14.07 0.37
C LYS A 118 -24.85 -13.11 0.93
N ALA A 119 -24.35 -12.19 0.10
CA ALA A 119 -23.46 -11.12 0.52
C ALA A 119 -24.10 -10.22 1.57
N GLU A 120 -25.37 -9.83 1.40
CA GLU A 120 -26.09 -9.01 2.38
C GLU A 120 -26.16 -9.68 3.76
N VAL A 121 -26.51 -10.97 3.79
CA VAL A 121 -26.56 -11.75 5.04
C VAL A 121 -25.18 -11.84 5.68
N LEU A 122 -24.13 -12.11 4.89
CA LEU A 122 -22.77 -12.21 5.38
C LEU A 122 -22.29 -10.87 5.98
N LEU A 123 -22.50 -9.76 5.29
CA LEU A 123 -22.14 -8.43 5.81
C LEU A 123 -22.84 -8.12 7.13
N ARG A 124 -24.15 -8.43 7.24
CA ARG A 124 -24.90 -8.22 8.48
C ARG A 124 -24.33 -9.02 9.66
N GLN A 125 -23.82 -10.24 9.43
CA GLN A 125 -23.16 -11.05 10.46
C GLN A 125 -21.90 -10.37 11.01
N TYR A 126 -21.20 -9.59 10.18
CA TYR A 126 -20.02 -8.82 10.55
C TYR A 126 -20.35 -7.39 11.02
N THR A 127 -21.63 -7.06 11.24
CA THR A 127 -22.08 -5.70 11.58
C THR A 127 -21.70 -4.68 10.50
N LEU A 128 -21.78 -5.09 9.23
CA LEU A 128 -21.60 -4.28 8.03
C LEU A 128 -22.89 -4.32 7.20
N PHE A 129 -23.01 -3.47 6.18
CA PHE A 129 -24.16 -3.46 5.28
C PHE A 129 -23.78 -3.08 3.85
N ILE A 130 -24.65 -3.39 2.89
CA ILE A 130 -24.43 -3.03 1.48
C ILE A 130 -24.60 -1.51 1.32
N GLY A 131 -23.57 -0.87 0.79
CA GLY A 131 -23.58 0.54 0.40
C GLY A 131 -24.09 0.74 -1.02
N THR A 132 -23.32 1.48 -1.80
CA THR A 132 -23.61 1.72 -3.22
C THR A 132 -23.45 0.45 -4.03
N VAL A 133 -24.42 0.19 -4.91
CA VAL A 133 -24.40 -0.94 -5.85
C VAL A 133 -24.25 -0.38 -7.25
N THR A 134 -23.15 -0.71 -7.92
CA THR A 134 -22.97 -0.43 -9.35
C THR A 134 -23.02 -1.73 -10.13
N GLN A 135 -23.23 -1.63 -11.44
CA GLN A 135 -23.39 -2.77 -12.33
C GLN A 135 -22.45 -2.63 -13.53
N ARG A 136 -21.85 -3.73 -13.97
CA ARG A 136 -20.98 -3.77 -15.14
C ARG A 136 -21.06 -5.15 -15.81
N TYR A 137 -20.89 -5.20 -17.12
CA TYR A 137 -20.69 -6.46 -17.83
C TYR A 137 -19.36 -7.11 -17.45
N SER A 138 -19.25 -8.43 -17.61
CA SER A 138 -18.00 -9.15 -17.37
C SER A 138 -17.87 -10.32 -18.33
N LEU A 139 -16.67 -10.50 -18.88
CA LEU A 139 -16.33 -11.67 -19.69
C LEU A 139 -16.07 -12.92 -18.85
N LYS A 140 -15.86 -12.78 -17.54
CA LYS A 140 -15.43 -13.86 -16.62
C LYS A 140 -16.47 -14.20 -15.55
N VAL A 141 -17.29 -13.23 -15.13
CA VAL A 141 -18.18 -13.37 -13.97
C VAL A 141 -19.64 -13.51 -14.40
N ALA A 142 -20.31 -14.57 -13.93
CA ALA A 142 -21.71 -14.83 -14.23
C ALA A 142 -22.65 -13.70 -13.74
N LYS A 143 -23.79 -13.54 -14.40
CA LYS A 143 -24.79 -12.53 -14.08
C LYS A 143 -25.25 -12.62 -12.61
N ASN A 144 -25.48 -11.48 -11.98
CA ASN A 144 -25.91 -11.29 -10.58
C ASN A 144 -24.88 -11.67 -9.49
N LYS A 145 -23.64 -12.02 -9.88
CA LYS A 145 -22.54 -12.22 -8.93
C LYS A 145 -21.80 -10.91 -8.67
N ILE A 146 -21.26 -10.77 -7.46
CA ILE A 146 -20.41 -9.63 -7.11
C ILE A 146 -19.05 -9.79 -7.79
N ILE A 147 -18.65 -8.77 -8.55
CA ILE A 147 -17.35 -8.66 -9.23
C ILE A 147 -16.31 -8.07 -8.28
N GLU A 148 -16.71 -7.05 -7.52
CA GLU A 148 -15.80 -6.24 -6.72
C GLU A 148 -16.53 -5.72 -5.48
N GLN A 149 -15.76 -5.53 -4.41
CA GLN A 149 -16.21 -4.90 -3.17
C GLN A 149 -15.21 -3.82 -2.73
N GLN A 150 -15.72 -2.80 -2.06
CA GLN A 150 -14.92 -1.83 -1.32
C GLN A 150 -15.66 -1.46 -0.04
N PRO A 151 -15.08 -1.57 1.17
CA PRO A 151 -13.71 -1.99 1.49
C PRO A 151 -13.31 -3.41 1.04
N ARG A 152 -12.01 -3.66 0.83
CA ARG A 152 -11.49 -4.97 0.41
C ARG A 152 -11.58 -5.98 1.54
N GLU A 153 -11.55 -7.27 1.18
CA GLU A 153 -11.46 -8.36 2.16
C GLU A 153 -10.30 -8.14 3.14
N GLY A 154 -10.56 -8.39 4.42
CA GLY A 154 -9.56 -8.31 5.49
C GLY A 154 -9.26 -6.88 5.96
N GLU A 155 -9.76 -5.85 5.29
CA GLU A 155 -9.68 -4.48 5.81
C GLU A 155 -10.41 -4.37 7.16
N ILE A 156 -9.86 -3.54 8.06
CA ILE A 156 -10.44 -3.27 9.37
C ILE A 156 -11.15 -1.93 9.31
N VAL A 157 -12.46 -1.96 9.52
CA VAL A 157 -13.33 -0.78 9.45
C VAL A 157 -14.19 -0.66 10.68
N ASP A 158 -14.79 0.50 10.89
CA ASP A 158 -15.74 0.69 11.99
C ASP A 158 -17.02 -0.14 11.75
N LYS A 159 -17.70 -0.53 12.82
CA LYS A 159 -19.04 -1.13 12.74
C LYS A 159 -19.98 -0.21 11.97
N ASN A 160 -20.91 -0.81 11.23
CA ASN A 160 -21.86 -0.12 10.36
C ASN A 160 -21.16 0.67 9.23
N THR A 161 -19.97 0.24 8.81
CA THR A 161 -19.38 0.75 7.56
C THR A 161 -20.13 0.17 6.36
N PRO A 162 -20.52 1.00 5.36
CA PRO A 162 -21.08 0.50 4.12
C PRO A 162 -20.00 -0.20 3.27
N VAL A 163 -20.34 -1.33 2.69
CA VAL A 163 -19.54 -2.04 1.68
C VAL A 163 -20.17 -1.82 0.32
N ASN A 164 -19.53 -1.00 -0.50
CA ASN A 164 -19.91 -0.76 -1.89
C ASN A 164 -19.56 -1.98 -2.73
N ILE A 165 -20.41 -2.32 -3.70
CA ILE A 165 -20.25 -3.51 -4.53
C ILE A 165 -20.48 -3.22 -6.00
N VAL A 166 -19.78 -3.96 -6.86
CA VAL A 166 -20.03 -4.01 -8.30
C VAL A 166 -20.66 -5.37 -8.62
N VAL A 167 -21.83 -5.39 -9.24
CA VAL A 167 -22.55 -6.62 -9.61
C VAL A 167 -22.45 -6.87 -11.11
N SER A 168 -22.22 -8.12 -11.49
CA SER A 168 -22.13 -8.53 -12.88
C SER A 168 -23.48 -8.52 -13.58
N LEU A 169 -23.53 -7.85 -14.74
CA LEU A 169 -24.63 -7.96 -15.70
C LEU A 169 -24.56 -9.24 -16.55
N GLY A 170 -23.48 -10.02 -16.41
CA GLY A 170 -23.15 -11.17 -17.24
C GLY A 170 -22.30 -10.79 -18.45
N PHE A 171 -22.26 -11.68 -19.44
CA PHE A 171 -21.54 -11.46 -20.69
C PHE A 171 -22.14 -10.26 -21.44
N PRO A 172 -21.33 -9.36 -22.01
CA PRO A 172 -21.83 -8.20 -22.75
C PRO A 172 -22.67 -8.64 -23.97
N PRO A 173 -23.73 -7.87 -24.33
CA PRO A 173 -24.40 -7.98 -25.62
C PRO A 173 -23.44 -7.79 -26.81
N GLU A 174 -23.84 -8.24 -28.01
CA GLU A 174 -22.97 -8.22 -29.21
C GLU A 174 -22.53 -6.81 -29.64
N ASP A 175 -23.30 -5.78 -29.31
CA ASP A 175 -23.01 -4.37 -29.59
C ASP A 175 -22.10 -3.71 -28.54
N VAL A 176 -21.81 -4.40 -27.43
CA VAL A 176 -20.97 -3.90 -26.34
C VAL A 176 -19.60 -4.56 -26.41
N ILE A 177 -18.59 -3.79 -26.80
CA ILE A 177 -17.20 -4.23 -26.75
C ILE A 177 -16.61 -3.81 -25.40
N LEU A 178 -16.06 -4.77 -24.66
CA LEU A 178 -15.30 -4.52 -23.45
C LEU A 178 -13.81 -4.53 -23.77
N MET A 179 -13.06 -3.64 -23.13
CA MET A 179 -11.61 -3.63 -23.20
C MET A 179 -11.04 -4.90 -22.56
N PRO A 180 -10.31 -5.75 -23.31
CA PRO A 180 -9.71 -6.95 -22.75
C PRO A 180 -8.60 -6.62 -21.74
N ASP A 181 -8.28 -7.59 -20.89
CA ASP A 181 -7.10 -7.53 -20.02
C ASP A 181 -5.88 -8.10 -20.77
N PHE A 182 -5.01 -7.21 -21.21
CA PHE A 182 -3.75 -7.51 -21.89
C PHE A 182 -2.54 -7.48 -20.97
N LYS A 183 -2.68 -7.16 -19.67
CA LYS A 183 -1.52 -7.13 -18.77
C LYS A 183 -0.83 -8.49 -18.73
N ASN A 184 0.50 -8.45 -18.78
CA ASN A 184 1.38 -9.62 -18.85
C ASN A 184 1.17 -10.51 -20.10
N LYS A 185 0.44 -10.02 -21.12
CA LYS A 185 0.35 -10.67 -22.43
C LYS A 185 1.38 -10.08 -23.39
N HIS A 186 1.65 -10.79 -24.47
CA HIS A 186 2.55 -10.32 -25.51
C HIS A 186 1.83 -9.33 -26.43
N ILE A 187 2.53 -8.31 -26.94
CA ILE A 187 1.93 -7.27 -27.81
C ILE A 187 1.23 -7.84 -29.06
N ASN A 188 1.65 -9.01 -29.54
CA ASN A 188 0.99 -9.70 -30.66
C ASN A 188 -0.49 -10.01 -30.39
N ASP A 189 -0.84 -10.35 -29.14
CA ASP A 189 -2.24 -10.62 -28.76
C ASP A 189 -3.09 -9.35 -28.90
N VAL A 190 -2.51 -8.20 -28.57
CA VAL A 190 -3.14 -6.88 -28.73
C VAL A 190 -3.35 -6.58 -30.21
N TYR A 191 -2.32 -6.74 -31.05
CA TYR A 191 -2.44 -6.49 -32.50
C TYR A 191 -3.50 -7.38 -33.16
N GLN A 192 -3.52 -8.67 -32.84
CA GLN A 192 -4.52 -9.60 -33.39
C GLN A 192 -5.93 -9.22 -32.99
N TRP A 193 -6.13 -8.86 -31.72
CA TRP A 193 -7.42 -8.41 -31.23
C TRP A 193 -7.82 -7.07 -31.88
N ALA A 194 -6.92 -6.09 -31.92
CA ALA A 194 -7.19 -4.77 -32.49
C ALA A 194 -7.54 -4.85 -33.98
N GLN A 195 -6.82 -5.67 -34.76
CA GLN A 195 -7.12 -5.91 -36.16
C GLN A 195 -8.50 -6.55 -36.36
N LYS A 196 -8.86 -7.52 -35.51
CA LYS A 196 -10.14 -8.22 -35.60
C LYS A 196 -11.34 -7.29 -35.36
N TYR A 197 -11.21 -6.34 -34.43
CA TYR A 197 -12.30 -5.44 -34.04
C TYR A 197 -12.16 -4.01 -34.62
N GLY A 198 -11.11 -3.75 -35.40
CA GLY A 198 -10.91 -2.47 -36.10
C GLY A 198 -10.47 -1.31 -35.19
N PHE A 199 -9.72 -1.59 -34.12
CA PHE A 199 -9.20 -0.55 -33.22
C PHE A 199 -7.81 -0.06 -33.65
N GLU A 200 -7.60 1.25 -33.52
CA GLU A 200 -6.27 1.84 -33.59
C GLU A 200 -5.59 1.75 -32.22
N ILE A 201 -4.32 1.32 -32.21
CA ILE A 201 -3.52 1.21 -31.00
C ILE A 201 -2.28 2.11 -31.07
N ASN A 202 -1.99 2.78 -29.96
CA ASN A 202 -0.75 3.51 -29.72
C ASN A 202 0.13 2.69 -28.78
N VAL A 203 1.36 2.40 -29.18
CA VAL A 203 2.28 1.59 -28.38
C VAL A 203 3.43 2.46 -27.87
N LYS A 204 3.60 2.49 -26.56
CA LYS A 204 4.74 3.13 -25.88
C LYS A 204 5.66 2.05 -25.33
N GLU A 205 6.97 2.28 -25.42
CA GLU A 205 7.97 1.39 -24.84
C GLU A 205 8.49 1.97 -23.52
N GLU A 206 8.63 1.11 -22.50
CA GLU A 206 9.24 1.48 -21.24
C GLU A 206 10.30 0.45 -20.83
N VAL A 207 11.48 0.95 -20.41
CA VAL A 207 12.57 0.08 -19.96
C VAL A 207 12.32 -0.32 -18.51
N VAL A 208 11.86 -1.56 -18.32
CA VAL A 208 11.50 -2.10 -17.00
C VAL A 208 12.15 -3.47 -16.80
N GLU A 209 12.73 -3.69 -15.62
CA GLU A 209 13.30 -4.98 -15.23
C GLU A 209 12.20 -5.93 -14.73
N GLY A 210 12.39 -7.24 -14.89
CA GLY A 210 11.45 -8.26 -14.41
C GLY A 210 10.33 -8.64 -15.38
N TYR A 211 10.24 -7.97 -16.54
CA TYR A 211 9.30 -8.30 -17.61
C TYR A 211 10.02 -8.94 -18.81
N ASN A 212 9.29 -9.74 -19.60
CA ASN A 212 9.79 -10.18 -20.89
C ASN A 212 9.73 -9.03 -21.90
N ASP A 213 10.58 -9.11 -22.93
CA ASP A 213 10.56 -8.11 -24.00
C ASP A 213 9.21 -8.12 -24.74
N SER A 214 8.68 -6.94 -25.06
CA SER A 214 7.37 -6.76 -25.72
C SER A 214 6.16 -7.28 -24.93
N GLU A 215 6.31 -7.47 -23.62
CA GLU A 215 5.21 -7.79 -22.69
C GLU A 215 4.47 -6.52 -22.29
N VAL A 216 3.13 -6.57 -22.24
CA VAL A 216 2.30 -5.41 -21.87
C VAL A 216 2.36 -5.16 -20.36
N ILE A 217 2.82 -3.97 -19.99
CA ILE A 217 2.92 -3.49 -18.60
C ILE A 217 1.64 -2.75 -18.20
N ASP A 218 1.17 -1.85 -19.06
CA ASP A 218 -0.04 -1.07 -18.80
C ASP A 218 -0.86 -0.88 -20.07
N GLN A 219 -2.15 -0.61 -19.87
CA GLN A 219 -3.10 -0.38 -20.95
C GLN A 219 -4.11 0.69 -20.58
N ARG A 220 -4.54 1.48 -21.56
CA ARG A 220 -5.72 2.34 -21.45
C ARG A 220 -6.56 2.13 -22.72
N PRO A 221 -7.88 1.98 -22.62
CA PRO A 221 -8.72 1.99 -21.41
C PRO A 221 -8.46 0.82 -20.43
N LEU A 222 -9.02 0.88 -19.22
CA LEU A 222 -8.84 -0.19 -18.23
C LEU A 222 -9.62 -1.45 -18.64
N PRO A 223 -9.22 -2.65 -18.17
CA PRO A 223 -9.97 -3.87 -18.43
C PRO A 223 -11.45 -3.76 -18.02
N ASP A 224 -12.32 -4.39 -18.80
CA ASP A 224 -13.78 -4.38 -18.65
C ASP A 224 -14.45 -2.99 -18.82
N GLU A 225 -13.71 -1.94 -19.22
CA GLU A 225 -14.33 -0.69 -19.64
C GLU A 225 -15.05 -0.88 -20.99
N ILE A 226 -16.23 -0.27 -21.13
CA ILE A 226 -16.97 -0.29 -22.39
C ILE A 226 -16.25 0.64 -23.37
N ILE A 227 -15.92 0.11 -24.54
CA ILE A 227 -15.21 0.83 -25.59
C ILE A 227 -16.03 0.86 -26.87
N SER A 228 -15.83 1.93 -27.64
CA SER A 228 -16.47 2.14 -28.94
C SER A 228 -15.41 2.11 -30.04
N ASN A 229 -15.79 1.94 -31.29
CA ASN A 229 -14.86 1.96 -32.42
C ASN A 229 -14.01 3.24 -32.56
N THR A 230 -14.39 4.34 -31.89
CA THR A 230 -13.60 5.58 -31.84
C THR A 230 -12.68 5.69 -30.63
N THR A 231 -12.68 4.71 -29.74
CA THR A 231 -11.87 4.71 -28.53
C THR A 231 -10.40 4.44 -28.90
N PHE A 232 -9.52 5.39 -28.60
CA PHE A 232 -8.08 5.21 -28.76
C PHE A 232 -7.52 4.30 -27.67
N ILE A 233 -6.81 3.26 -28.09
CA ILE A 233 -6.19 2.30 -27.18
C ILE A 233 -4.71 2.60 -27.07
N GLU A 234 -4.22 2.81 -25.86
CA GLU A 234 -2.81 2.98 -25.56
C GLU A 234 -2.30 1.78 -24.77
N VAL A 235 -1.18 1.22 -25.20
CA VAL A 235 -0.52 0.10 -24.52
C VAL A 235 0.94 0.44 -24.26
N VAL A 236 1.40 0.18 -23.04
CA VAL A 236 2.80 0.33 -22.64
C VAL A 236 3.43 -1.06 -22.61
N ILE A 237 4.50 -1.27 -23.35
CA ILE A 237 5.24 -2.53 -23.41
C ILE A 237 6.61 -2.42 -22.77
N ALA A 238 7.06 -3.53 -22.20
CA ALA A 238 8.37 -3.67 -21.60
C ALA A 238 9.46 -3.80 -22.66
N LYS A 239 10.54 -3.04 -22.47
CA LYS A 239 11.78 -3.18 -23.21
C LYS A 239 12.87 -3.71 -22.29
N ASN A 240 13.37 -4.91 -22.56
CA ASN A 240 14.35 -5.53 -21.68
C ASN A 240 15.75 -4.93 -21.88
N LYS A 241 16.31 -4.34 -20.83
CA LYS A 241 17.67 -3.73 -20.81
C LYS A 241 18.80 -4.73 -21.18
N SER A 242 18.58 -6.03 -20.99
CA SER A 242 19.54 -7.09 -21.34
C SER A 242 19.61 -7.35 -22.85
N ALA A 243 18.52 -7.13 -23.59
CA ALA A 243 18.49 -7.22 -25.05
C ALA A 243 19.28 -6.06 -25.69
N LEU A 244 19.10 -4.84 -25.16
CA LEU A 244 19.89 -3.66 -25.53
C LEU A 244 21.40 -3.89 -25.32
N LYS A 245 21.79 -4.54 -24.22
CA LYS A 245 23.20 -4.87 -23.95
C LYS A 245 23.77 -5.90 -24.93
N LYS A 246 22.99 -6.90 -25.37
CA LYS A 246 23.48 -7.91 -26.34
C LYS A 246 23.76 -7.32 -27.73
N GLU A 247 22.91 -6.40 -28.21
CA GLU A 247 23.16 -5.69 -29.47
C GLU A 247 24.39 -4.77 -29.35
N GLN A 248 24.54 -4.05 -28.24
CA GLN A 248 25.63 -3.08 -28.04
C GLN A 248 27.04 -3.69 -27.88
N ILE A 249 27.16 -4.95 -27.44
CA ILE A 249 28.48 -5.58 -27.26
C ILE A 249 28.88 -6.42 -28.49
N SER A 250 27.99 -6.56 -29.50
CA SER A 250 28.39 -7.10 -30.80
C SER A 250 29.17 -6.03 -31.59
N TYR A 251 30.26 -6.40 -32.25
CA TYR A 251 30.99 -5.48 -33.12
C TYR A 251 30.66 -5.76 -34.59
N ASN A 252 30.67 -4.69 -35.40
CA ASN A 252 30.50 -4.81 -36.85
C ASN A 252 31.80 -5.34 -37.46
N PHE A 253 31.70 -6.48 -38.14
CA PHE A 253 32.78 -7.07 -38.89
C PHE A 253 32.51 -6.93 -40.38
N GLU A 254 33.43 -6.27 -41.09
CA GLU A 254 33.35 -6.11 -42.54
C GLU A 254 34.46 -6.90 -43.23
N TYR A 255 34.05 -7.67 -44.24
CA TYR A 255 34.96 -8.37 -45.13
C TYR A 255 34.53 -8.19 -46.57
N GLU A 256 35.48 -7.80 -47.42
CA GLU A 256 35.30 -7.75 -48.86
C GLU A 256 36.07 -8.90 -49.48
N LEU A 257 35.39 -9.75 -50.25
CA LEU A 257 36.05 -10.85 -50.95
C LEU A 257 36.99 -10.25 -52.02
N PRO A 258 38.32 -10.50 -51.97
CA PRO A 258 39.24 -9.97 -52.97
C PRO A 258 38.91 -10.48 -54.39
N PHE A 259 39.42 -9.78 -55.39
CA PHE A 259 39.19 -10.16 -56.79
C PHE A 259 39.84 -11.53 -57.09
N LEU A 260 38.99 -12.54 -57.31
CA LEU A 260 39.36 -13.93 -57.57
C LEU A 260 38.60 -14.47 -58.80
N GLY A 261 38.55 -13.66 -59.86
CA GLY A 261 37.75 -13.91 -61.08
C GLY A 261 36.32 -13.37 -60.98
N ASP A 262 35.44 -13.81 -61.88
CA ASP A 262 34.03 -13.35 -61.97
C ASP A 262 33.01 -14.38 -61.44
N THR A 263 33.47 -15.55 -61.01
CA THR A 263 32.60 -16.61 -60.49
C THR A 263 32.39 -16.47 -58.98
N PRO A 264 31.18 -16.74 -58.45
CA PRO A 264 30.95 -16.81 -57.01
C PRO A 264 31.89 -17.81 -56.33
N LYS A 265 32.32 -17.47 -55.11
CA LYS A 265 33.14 -18.32 -54.25
C LYS A 265 32.40 -18.64 -52.96
N ASN A 266 32.55 -19.85 -52.44
CA ASN A 266 31.92 -20.22 -51.17
C ASN A 266 32.70 -19.59 -50.02
N VAL A 267 32.15 -18.54 -49.42
CA VAL A 267 32.76 -17.86 -48.28
C VAL A 267 32.15 -18.39 -46.99
N LYS A 268 33.00 -18.87 -46.08
CA LYS A 268 32.62 -19.29 -44.73
C LYS A 268 33.40 -18.47 -43.71
N ILE A 269 32.69 -17.72 -42.87
CA ILE A 269 33.28 -16.92 -41.78
C ILE A 269 32.83 -17.55 -40.46
N VAL A 270 33.80 -17.83 -39.60
CA VAL A 270 33.56 -18.49 -38.32
C VAL A 270 34.27 -17.75 -37.19
N GLN A 271 33.65 -17.73 -36.02
CA GLN A 271 34.27 -17.30 -34.78
C GLN A 271 34.68 -18.52 -33.96
N ILE A 272 35.96 -18.63 -33.65
CA ILE A 272 36.51 -19.70 -32.83
C ILE A 272 36.73 -19.16 -31.43
N SER A 273 36.22 -19.86 -30.42
CA SER A 273 36.35 -19.51 -29.00
C SER A 273 36.63 -20.76 -28.17
N ALA A 274 36.88 -20.60 -26.86
CA ALA A 274 37.06 -21.74 -25.94
C ALA A 274 35.82 -22.66 -25.88
N GLU A 275 34.65 -22.16 -26.27
CA GLU A 275 33.37 -22.89 -26.31
C GLU A 275 33.16 -23.65 -27.64
N GLY A 276 34.09 -23.52 -28.59
CA GLY A 276 34.01 -24.13 -29.92
C GLY A 276 33.88 -23.13 -31.07
N GLU A 277 33.58 -23.67 -32.25
CA GLU A 277 33.39 -22.93 -33.52
C GLU A 277 31.92 -22.49 -33.67
N ASN A 278 31.72 -21.19 -33.92
CA ASN A 278 30.42 -20.62 -34.27
C ASN A 278 30.46 -20.11 -35.71
N VAL A 279 29.62 -20.64 -36.59
CA VAL A 279 29.57 -20.24 -38.00
C VAL A 279 28.72 -18.98 -38.13
N LEU A 280 29.34 -17.87 -38.53
CA LEU A 280 28.70 -16.56 -38.66
C LEU A 280 28.16 -16.31 -40.08
N TYR A 281 28.83 -16.90 -41.08
CA TYR A 281 28.45 -16.77 -42.49
C TYR A 281 28.90 -18.02 -43.26
N ASN A 282 28.09 -18.51 -44.19
CA ASN A 282 28.44 -19.63 -45.07
C ASN A 282 27.56 -19.61 -46.33
N LYS A 283 27.96 -18.85 -47.35
CA LYS A 283 27.18 -18.69 -48.60
C LYS A 283 28.13 -18.44 -49.80
N PRO A 284 27.67 -18.71 -51.04
CA PRO A 284 28.34 -18.20 -52.24
C PRO A 284 28.33 -16.67 -52.26
N THR A 285 29.49 -16.06 -52.46
CA THR A 285 29.68 -14.60 -52.49
C THR A 285 30.41 -14.21 -53.78
N LEU A 286 29.96 -13.14 -54.43
CA LEU A 286 30.64 -12.62 -55.62
C LEU A 286 31.92 -11.87 -55.22
N PRO A 287 32.99 -11.92 -56.04
CA PRO A 287 34.18 -11.09 -55.81
C PRO A 287 33.84 -9.60 -55.72
N LYS A 288 34.51 -8.87 -54.83
CA LYS A 288 34.25 -7.46 -54.43
C LYS A 288 32.94 -7.21 -53.68
N GLN A 289 32.13 -8.24 -53.41
CA GLN A 289 30.95 -8.08 -52.57
C GLN A 289 31.37 -7.92 -51.10
N LYS A 290 30.83 -6.88 -50.46
CA LYS A 290 31.03 -6.63 -49.03
C LYS A 290 30.09 -7.50 -48.20
N ILE A 291 30.64 -8.13 -47.18
CA ILE A 291 29.93 -8.90 -46.16
C ILE A 291 30.03 -8.13 -44.86
N GLN A 292 28.87 -7.79 -44.28
CA GLN A 292 28.76 -7.14 -42.97
C GLN A 292 28.10 -8.11 -41.99
N LEU A 293 28.74 -8.34 -40.84
CA LEU A 293 28.27 -9.28 -39.82
C LEU A 293 28.34 -8.64 -38.43
N PHE A 294 27.36 -8.98 -37.60
CA PHE A 294 27.42 -8.68 -36.16
C PHE A 294 28.08 -9.85 -35.44
N VAL A 295 29.25 -9.60 -34.87
CA VAL A 295 30.03 -10.64 -34.19
C VAL A 295 29.85 -10.52 -32.68
N PRO A 296 29.32 -11.55 -32.00
CA PRO A 296 29.17 -11.51 -30.56
C PRO A 296 30.55 -11.48 -29.87
N PRO A 297 30.70 -10.74 -28.77
CA PRO A 297 31.96 -10.60 -28.05
C PRO A 297 32.28 -11.90 -27.31
N LYS A 298 33.35 -12.60 -27.70
CA LYS A 298 33.84 -13.77 -26.96
C LYS A 298 35.29 -13.58 -26.54
N LYS A 299 35.59 -13.93 -25.29
CA LYS A 299 36.94 -13.81 -24.70
C LYS A 299 37.90 -14.70 -25.47
N ASN A 300 39.03 -14.14 -25.90
CA ASN A 300 40.06 -14.81 -26.71
C ASN A 300 39.53 -15.47 -27.99
N SER A 301 38.47 -14.92 -28.60
CA SER A 301 37.98 -15.46 -29.87
C SER A 301 38.73 -14.90 -31.07
N ARG A 302 38.81 -15.69 -32.14
CA ARG A 302 39.34 -15.27 -33.45
C ARG A 302 38.31 -15.49 -34.54
N ILE A 303 38.30 -14.63 -35.54
CA ILE A 303 37.53 -14.81 -36.76
C ILE A 303 38.42 -15.48 -37.80
N ARG A 304 37.93 -16.57 -38.40
CA ARG A 304 38.56 -17.21 -39.55
C ARG A 304 37.68 -17.10 -40.77
N ILE A 305 38.30 -16.79 -41.90
CA ILE A 305 37.62 -16.61 -43.18
C ILE A 305 38.13 -17.68 -44.15
N PHE A 306 37.21 -18.51 -44.61
CA PHE A 306 37.48 -19.55 -45.59
C PHE A 306 36.84 -19.19 -46.92
N VAL A 307 37.56 -19.45 -48.02
CA VAL A 307 37.06 -19.31 -49.39
C VAL A 307 37.27 -20.65 -50.09
N ASP A 308 36.18 -21.25 -50.58
CA ASP A 308 36.16 -22.61 -51.15
C ASP A 308 36.82 -23.67 -50.24
N GLY A 309 36.68 -23.51 -48.93
CA GLY A 309 37.23 -24.42 -47.91
C GLY A 309 38.69 -24.15 -47.50
N VAL A 310 39.36 -23.17 -48.11
CA VAL A 310 40.74 -22.78 -47.77
C VAL A 310 40.72 -21.57 -46.85
N LEU A 311 41.49 -21.60 -45.75
CA LEU A 311 41.64 -20.44 -44.84
C LEU A 311 42.43 -19.33 -45.54
N ILE A 312 41.83 -18.15 -45.67
CA ILE A 312 42.42 -16.99 -46.36
C ILE A 312 42.81 -15.87 -45.39
N ASP A 313 42.09 -15.70 -44.28
CA ASP A 313 42.35 -14.65 -43.30
C ASP A 313 41.99 -15.11 -41.87
N GLU A 314 42.72 -14.62 -40.88
CA GLU A 314 42.46 -14.83 -39.45
C GLU A 314 42.68 -13.51 -38.69
N ARG A 315 41.67 -13.10 -37.91
CA ARG A 315 41.68 -11.85 -37.13
C ARG A 315 41.29 -12.09 -35.68
#